data_AF-A0A1I7NDM8-F1
#
_entry.id   AF-A0A1I7NDM8-F1
#
_cell.length_a   1.000
_cell.length_b   1.000
_cell.length_c   1.000
_cell.angle_alpha   90.00
_cell.angle_beta   90.00
_cell.angle_gamma   90.00
#
_symmetry.space_group_name_H-M   'P 1'
#
loop_
_entity.id
_entity.type
_entity.pdbx_description
1 polymer ?
#
loop_
_entity_poly.entity_id
_entity_poly.type
_entity_poly.pdbx_seq_one_letter_code
_entity_poly.pdbx_strand_id
1 'polypeptide(L)'
;MQDLTALRVAIDILQVPSRMHATRSKPLPDGVGLLLSVAAGDEQVTANASRTTARSPEFLLEAAQFFVEQILLSPTSDSYRILGADRTATAIELRRNMALLLKILHPDHYQNVQRSIFAGRVTEAWNNLKTLERRNTYDAGRDTHAEEEHSRVPANRAAQWPPAIARHSQSSSRPIRRRRPLRRALLDFLAHFRA
;
A
#
# COMPACT_ATOMS: atom_id res chain seq x y z
N MET A 1 -7.44 -23.25 9.71
CA MET A 1 -8.05 -22.01 10.23
C MET A 1 -7.68 -20.89 9.29
N GLN A 2 -8.63 -20.02 8.93
CA GLN A 2 -8.32 -18.82 8.17
C GLN A 2 -7.54 -17.84 9.06
N ASP A 3 -6.43 -17.28 8.57
CA ASP A 3 -5.66 -16.29 9.32
C ASP A 3 -6.34 -14.91 9.23
N LEU A 4 -6.69 -14.35 10.39
CA LEU A 4 -7.39 -13.07 10.53
C LEU A 4 -6.48 -11.96 11.04
N THR A 5 -5.16 -12.19 11.13
CA THR A 5 -4.21 -11.25 11.73
C THR A 5 -4.24 -9.90 11.01
N ALA A 6 -4.16 -9.89 9.67
CA ALA A 6 -4.30 -8.67 8.88
C ALA A 6 -5.64 -7.96 9.09
N LEU A 7 -6.74 -8.71 9.17
CA LEU A 7 -8.07 -8.13 9.38
C LEU A 7 -8.22 -7.50 10.77
N ARG A 8 -7.63 -8.11 11.82
CA ARG A 8 -7.58 -7.51 13.16
C ARG A 8 -6.77 -6.23 13.16
N VAL A 9 -5.62 -6.20 12.48
CA VAL A 9 -4.83 -4.98 12.31
C VAL A 9 -5.63 -3.91 11.57
N ALA A 10 -6.42 -4.28 10.55
CA ALA A 10 -7.29 -3.36 9.83
C ALA A 10 -8.35 -2.71 10.73
N ILE A 11 -8.99 -3.50 11.59
CA ILE A 11 -9.93 -3.02 12.60
C ILE A 11 -9.24 -2.03 13.54
N ASP A 12 -8.06 -2.40 14.05
CA ASP A 12 -7.30 -1.57 14.99
C ASP A 12 -6.92 -0.21 14.41
N ILE A 13 -6.47 -0.15 13.15
CA ILE A 13 -6.08 1.12 12.51
C ILE A 13 -7.31 1.97 12.14
N LEU A 14 -8.45 1.36 11.81
CA LEU A 14 -9.67 2.11 11.53
C LEU A 14 -10.19 2.78 12.81
N GLN A 15 -10.15 2.07 13.94
CA GLN A 15 -10.55 2.61 15.24
C GLN A 15 -9.53 3.57 15.84
N VAL A 16 -8.24 3.34 15.61
CA VAL A 16 -7.13 4.15 16.14
C VAL A 16 -6.17 4.56 15.00
N PRO A 17 -6.50 5.63 14.23
CA PRO A 17 -5.73 6.03 13.06
C PRO A 17 -4.26 6.37 13.32
N SER A 18 -3.90 6.80 14.53
CA SER A 18 -2.51 7.08 14.89
C SER A 18 -1.59 5.84 14.79
N ARG A 19 -2.14 4.63 14.83
CA ARG A 19 -1.38 3.37 14.65
C ARG A 19 -0.92 3.14 13.21
N MET A 20 -1.47 3.83 12.22
CA MET A 20 -1.12 3.64 10.80
C MET A 20 0.38 3.79 10.53
N HIS A 21 1.03 4.79 11.15
CA HIS A 21 2.45 5.04 10.94
C HIS A 21 3.31 3.86 11.38
N ALA A 22 3.01 3.28 12.55
CA ALA A 22 3.71 2.11 13.06
C ALA A 22 3.42 0.86 12.22
N THR A 23 2.20 0.73 11.69
CA THR A 23 1.83 -0.40 10.81
C THR A 23 2.54 -0.32 9.46
N ARG A 24 2.72 0.88 8.89
CA ARG A 24 3.43 1.07 7.61
C ARG A 24 4.91 0.68 7.66
N SER A 25 5.57 0.86 8.81
CA SER A 25 7.00 0.54 8.97
C SER A 25 7.27 -0.93 9.32
N LYS A 26 6.25 -1.68 9.75
CA LYS A 26 6.37 -3.11 10.07
C LYS A 26 6.13 -3.99 8.84
N PRO A 27 6.62 -5.24 8.82
CA PRO A 27 6.23 -6.24 7.82
C PRO A 27 4.71 -6.36 7.70
N LEU A 28 4.22 -6.78 6.53
CA LEU A 28 2.80 -7.03 6.37
C LEU A 28 2.35 -8.15 7.33
N PRO A 29 1.21 -7.98 8.02
CA PRO A 29 0.66 -9.03 8.86
C PRO A 29 0.18 -10.20 8.02
N ASP A 30 0.21 -11.41 8.58
CA ASP A 30 -0.32 -12.60 7.92
C ASP A 30 -1.83 -12.47 7.61
N GLY A 31 -2.29 -13.19 6.58
CA GLY A 31 -3.70 -13.18 6.18
C GLY A 31 -4.14 -12.02 5.29
N VAL A 32 -3.21 -11.27 4.66
CA VAL A 32 -3.57 -10.18 3.72
C VAL A 32 -4.47 -10.68 2.58
N GLY A 33 -4.23 -11.88 2.05
CA GLY A 33 -5.08 -12.45 0.98
C GLY A 33 -6.56 -12.59 1.38
N LEU A 34 -6.83 -12.94 2.65
CA LEU A 34 -8.20 -12.98 3.18
C LEU A 34 -8.78 -11.57 3.32
N LEU A 35 -7.99 -10.62 3.84
CA LEU A 35 -8.39 -9.22 3.93
C LEU A 35 -8.75 -8.66 2.55
N LEU A 36 -7.98 -8.98 1.50
CA LEU A 36 -8.28 -8.56 0.14
C LEU A 36 -9.59 -9.17 -0.39
N SER A 37 -9.88 -10.43 -0.07
CA SER A 37 -11.18 -11.04 -0.39
C SER A 37 -12.35 -10.31 0.29
N VAL A 38 -12.20 -9.95 1.57
CA VAL A 38 -13.19 -9.13 2.30
C VAL A 38 -13.35 -7.76 1.64
N ALA A 39 -12.25 -7.04 1.39
CA ALA A 39 -12.29 -5.73 0.74
C ALA A 39 -12.94 -5.76 -0.65
N ALA A 40 -12.77 -6.87 -1.38
CA ALA A 40 -13.36 -7.11 -2.69
C ALA A 40 -14.84 -7.57 -2.64
N GLY A 41 -15.45 -7.64 -1.45
CA GLY A 41 -16.86 -7.98 -1.26
C GLY A 41 -17.18 -9.46 -1.42
N ASP A 42 -16.26 -10.37 -1.09
CA ASP A 42 -16.55 -11.80 -1.02
C ASP A 42 -17.49 -12.09 0.16
N GLU A 43 -18.76 -12.42 -0.14
CA GLU A 43 -19.81 -12.59 0.85
C GLU A 43 -19.54 -13.75 1.82
N GLN A 44 -19.04 -14.89 1.33
CA GLN A 44 -18.77 -16.07 2.15
C GLN A 44 -17.60 -15.81 3.10
N VAL A 45 -16.50 -15.23 2.59
CA VAL A 45 -15.35 -14.88 3.42
C VAL A 45 -15.73 -13.82 4.45
N THR A 46 -16.51 -12.81 4.06
CA THR A 46 -16.95 -11.74 4.96
C THR A 46 -17.88 -12.27 6.05
N ALA A 47 -18.83 -13.15 5.73
CA ALA A 47 -19.72 -13.76 6.71
C ALA A 47 -18.95 -14.61 7.74
N ASN A 48 -17.95 -15.37 7.30
CA ASN A 48 -17.09 -16.16 8.19
C ASN A 48 -16.25 -15.27 9.11
N ALA A 49 -15.65 -14.21 8.56
CA ALA A 49 -14.87 -13.24 9.32
C ALA A 49 -15.74 -12.47 10.33
N SER A 50 -16.97 -12.11 9.95
CA SER A 50 -17.95 -11.44 10.82
C SER A 50 -18.25 -12.27 12.06
N ARG A 51 -18.56 -13.57 11.88
CA ARG A 51 -18.80 -14.48 13.01
C ARG A 51 -17.59 -14.62 13.92
N THR A 52 -16.38 -14.67 13.35
CA THR A 52 -15.15 -14.89 14.13
C THR A 52 -14.68 -13.64 14.87
N THR A 53 -14.91 -12.46 14.31
CA THR A 53 -14.48 -11.18 14.88
C THR A 53 -15.57 -10.49 15.71
N ALA A 54 -16.81 -11.00 15.68
CA ALA A 54 -18.00 -10.38 16.27
C ALA A 54 -18.21 -8.93 15.80
N ARG A 55 -17.93 -8.68 14.50
CA ARG A 55 -18.13 -7.37 13.84
C ARG A 55 -19.10 -7.52 12.68
N SER A 56 -19.78 -6.43 12.32
CA SER A 56 -20.72 -6.47 11.18
C SER A 56 -19.96 -6.61 9.84
N PRO A 57 -20.58 -7.22 8.82
CA PRO A 57 -19.99 -7.32 7.48
C PRO A 57 -19.56 -5.97 6.89
N GLU A 58 -20.37 -4.93 7.09
CA GLU A 58 -20.13 -3.58 6.57
C GLU A 58 -18.89 -2.96 7.21
N PHE A 59 -18.76 -3.11 8.53
CA PHE A 59 -17.58 -2.63 9.26
C PHE A 59 -16.30 -3.35 8.84
N LEU A 60 -16.37 -4.66 8.57
CA LEU A 60 -15.22 -5.41 8.07
C LEU A 60 -14.82 -4.99 6.66
N LEU A 61 -15.80 -4.72 5.79
CA LEU A 61 -15.56 -4.19 4.45
C LEU A 61 -14.86 -2.82 4.52
N GLU A 62 -15.36 -1.92 5.36
CA GLU A 62 -14.78 -0.60 5.59
C GLU A 62 -13.34 -0.70 6.11
N ALA A 63 -13.11 -1.50 7.15
CA ALA A 63 -11.78 -1.70 7.73
C ALA A 63 -10.79 -2.28 6.71
N ALA A 64 -11.21 -3.28 5.93
CA ALA A 64 -10.37 -3.90 4.93
C ALA A 64 -10.02 -2.92 3.79
N GLN A 65 -10.99 -2.13 3.30
CA GLN A 65 -10.73 -1.10 2.28
C GLN A 65 -9.82 0.01 2.82
N PHE A 66 -10.03 0.44 4.06
CA PHE A 66 -9.16 1.42 4.71
C PHE A 66 -7.71 0.91 4.83
N PHE A 67 -7.51 -0.37 5.18
CA PHE A 67 -6.18 -0.98 5.19
C PHE A 67 -5.53 -1.00 3.81
N VAL A 68 -6.29 -1.33 2.75
CA VAL A 68 -5.77 -1.29 1.38
C VAL A 68 -5.27 0.11 1.02
N GLU A 69 -6.10 1.13 1.23
CA GLU A 69 -5.76 2.50 0.87
C GLU A 69 -4.61 3.06 1.73
N GLN A 70 -4.66 2.84 3.04
CA GLN A 70 -3.73 3.48 3.96
C GLN A 70 -2.43 2.71 4.14
N ILE A 71 -2.44 1.38 4.04
CA ILE A 71 -1.25 0.56 4.29
C ILE A 71 -0.63 0.06 2.99
N LEU A 72 -1.41 -0.57 2.11
CA LEU A 72 -0.86 -1.15 0.88
C LEU A 72 -0.53 -0.05 -0.14
N LEU A 73 -1.41 0.94 -0.27
CA LEU A 73 -1.30 2.02 -1.25
C LEU A 73 -0.67 3.31 -0.66
N SER A 74 0.05 3.20 0.45
CA SER A 74 0.90 4.28 0.97
C SER A 74 1.89 4.74 -0.11
N PRO A 75 2.21 6.04 -0.25
CA PRO A 75 3.20 6.53 -1.22
C PRO A 75 4.58 5.86 -1.11
N THR A 76 4.93 5.35 0.08
CA THR A 76 6.21 4.70 0.36
C THR A 76 6.20 3.18 0.15
N SER A 77 5.07 2.59 -0.21
CA SER A 77 4.96 1.14 -0.43
C SER A 77 5.71 0.72 -1.68
N ASP A 78 6.47 -0.36 -1.55
CA ASP A 78 7.09 -1.06 -2.68
C ASP A 78 6.10 -1.95 -3.43
N SER A 79 6.53 -2.54 -4.54
CA SER A 79 5.65 -3.33 -5.41
C SER A 79 5.11 -4.58 -4.73
N TYR A 80 5.85 -5.22 -3.83
CA TYR A 80 5.35 -6.38 -3.07
C TYR A 80 4.27 -5.94 -2.10
N ARG A 81 4.53 -4.87 -1.35
CA ARG A 81 3.58 -4.32 -0.39
C ARG A 81 2.32 -3.80 -1.06
N ILE A 82 2.43 -3.15 -2.22
CA ILE A 82 1.26 -2.73 -3.01
C ILE A 82 0.41 -3.95 -3.39
N LEU A 83 1.03 -5.07 -3.76
CA LEU A 83 0.34 -6.32 -4.07
C LEU A 83 -0.04 -7.15 -2.83
N GLY A 84 0.11 -6.59 -1.62
CA GLY A 84 -0.29 -7.24 -0.37
C GLY A 84 0.51 -8.51 -0.06
N ALA A 85 1.80 -8.52 -0.41
CA ALA A 85 2.67 -9.68 -0.29
C ALA A 85 4.09 -9.29 0.14
N ASP A 86 4.92 -10.29 0.44
CA ASP A 86 6.36 -10.13 0.62
C ASP A 86 7.15 -10.75 -0.56
N ARG A 87 8.49 -10.72 -0.47
CA ARG A 87 9.40 -11.20 -1.52
C ARG A 87 9.28 -12.71 -1.80
N THR A 88 8.79 -13.49 -0.83
CA THR A 88 8.64 -14.96 -0.94
C THR A 88 7.38 -15.38 -1.70
N ALA A 89 6.46 -14.44 -1.95
CA ALA A 89 5.19 -14.74 -2.59
C ALA A 89 5.34 -15.27 -4.02
N THR A 90 4.55 -16.29 -4.34
CA THR A 90 4.51 -16.91 -5.66
C THR A 90 3.86 -15.99 -6.70
N ALA A 91 4.13 -16.21 -7.99
CA ALA A 91 3.48 -15.46 -9.06
C ALA A 91 1.95 -15.63 -9.09
N ILE A 92 1.46 -16.78 -8.62
CA ILE A 92 0.03 -17.09 -8.53
C ILE A 92 -0.62 -16.21 -7.45
N GLU A 93 0.00 -16.12 -6.27
CA GLU A 93 -0.49 -15.25 -5.17
C GLU A 93 -0.49 -13.78 -5.59
N LEU A 94 0.60 -13.30 -6.19
CA LEU A 94 0.67 -11.91 -6.67
C LEU A 94 -0.42 -11.61 -7.71
N ARG A 95 -0.67 -12.54 -8.65
CA ARG A 95 -1.72 -12.38 -9.66
C ARG A 95 -3.11 -12.35 -9.02
N ARG A 96 -3.38 -13.24 -8.06
CA ARG A 96 -4.65 -13.27 -7.32
C ARG A 96 -4.88 -11.95 -6.59
N ASN A 97 -3.88 -11.47 -5.85
CA ASN A 97 -3.98 -10.22 -5.10
C ASN A 97 -4.17 -9.01 -6.03
N MET A 98 -3.44 -8.97 -7.14
CA MET A 98 -3.61 -7.95 -8.19
C MET A 98 -5.06 -7.90 -8.70
N ALA A 99 -5.66 -9.04 -9.02
CA ALA A 99 -7.04 -9.10 -9.50
C ALA A 99 -8.03 -8.58 -8.45
N LEU A 100 -7.86 -8.96 -7.17
CA LEU A 100 -8.68 -8.44 -6.07
C LEU A 100 -8.53 -6.93 -5.90
N LEU A 101 -7.30 -6.41 -5.94
CA LEU A 101 -7.02 -4.98 -5.82
C LEU A 101 -7.64 -4.17 -6.96
N LEU A 102 -7.57 -4.65 -8.21
CA LEU A 102 -8.24 -3.98 -9.32
C LEU A 102 -9.76 -4.00 -9.20
N LYS A 103 -10.34 -5.09 -8.70
CA LYS A 103 -11.79 -5.16 -8.40
C LYS A 103 -12.18 -4.12 -7.35
N ILE A 104 -11.40 -3.99 -6.27
CA ILE A 104 -11.62 -2.98 -5.21
C ILE A 104 -11.54 -1.55 -5.77
N LEU A 105 -10.61 -1.30 -6.70
CA LEU A 105 -10.33 0.02 -7.24
C LEU A 105 -11.15 0.38 -8.49
N HIS A 106 -12.09 -0.47 -8.90
CA HIS A 106 -12.89 -0.25 -10.12
C HIS A 106 -13.73 1.05 -10.02
N PRO A 107 -13.73 1.90 -11.07
CA PRO A 107 -14.41 3.20 -11.05
C PRO A 107 -15.93 3.12 -10.91
N ASP A 108 -16.54 1.98 -11.24
CA ASP A 108 -18.01 1.80 -11.10
C ASP A 108 -18.47 1.82 -9.65
N HIS A 109 -17.59 1.48 -8.70
CA HIS A 109 -17.94 1.56 -7.28
C HIS A 109 -18.01 3.02 -6.81
N TYR A 110 -17.13 3.90 -7.34
CA TYR A 110 -17.05 5.31 -6.96
C TYR A 110 -16.37 6.11 -8.08
N GLN A 111 -17.03 7.14 -8.63
CA GLN A 111 -16.46 8.07 -9.62
C GLN A 111 -15.39 9.00 -9.00
N ASN A 112 -14.36 8.44 -8.37
CA ASN A 112 -13.31 9.15 -7.66
C ASN A 112 -11.97 9.07 -8.41
N VAL A 113 -11.46 10.23 -8.85
CA VAL A 113 -10.17 10.39 -9.54
C VAL A 113 -9.00 9.76 -8.76
N GLN A 114 -9.04 9.75 -7.43
CA GLN A 114 -7.98 9.16 -6.59
C GLN A 114 -7.86 7.65 -6.79
N ARG A 115 -8.96 6.92 -7.01
CA ARG A 115 -8.93 5.47 -7.22
C ARG A 115 -8.31 5.08 -8.56
N SER A 116 -8.42 5.93 -9.58
CA SER A 116 -7.73 5.73 -10.86
C SER A 116 -6.20 5.81 -10.70
N ILE A 117 -5.69 6.72 -9.85
CA ILE A 117 -4.26 6.81 -9.53
C ILE A 117 -3.79 5.52 -8.84
N PHE A 118 -4.58 5.02 -7.88
CA PHE A 118 -4.26 3.78 -7.20
C PHE A 118 -4.24 2.58 -8.15
N ALA A 119 -5.21 2.45 -9.05
CA ALA A 119 -5.24 1.35 -10.02
C ALA A 119 -4.01 1.35 -10.94
N GLY A 120 -3.52 2.54 -11.34
CA GLY A 120 -2.26 2.69 -12.07
C GLY A 120 -1.07 2.14 -11.28
N ARG A 121 -0.96 2.49 -9.99
CA ARG A 121 0.13 1.99 -9.11
C ARG A 121 0.09 0.48 -8.90
N VAL A 122 -1.09 -0.11 -8.76
CA VAL A 122 -1.21 -1.57 -8.64
C VAL A 122 -0.79 -2.24 -9.96
N THR A 123 -1.17 -1.67 -11.11
CA THR A 123 -0.75 -2.17 -12.42
C THR A 123 0.76 -2.09 -12.63
N GLU A 124 1.38 -0.99 -12.22
CA GLU A 124 2.84 -0.82 -12.22
C GLU A 124 3.52 -1.86 -11.32
N ALA A 125 3.05 -2.04 -10.10
CA ALA A 125 3.58 -3.03 -9.16
C ALA A 125 3.49 -4.46 -9.73
N TRP A 126 2.37 -4.82 -10.36
CA TRP A 126 2.22 -6.09 -11.06
C TRP A 126 3.22 -6.22 -12.22
N ASN A 127 3.38 -5.17 -13.02
CA ASN A 127 4.35 -5.18 -14.12
C ASN A 127 5.77 -5.42 -13.62
N ASN A 128 6.16 -4.87 -12.47
CA ASN A 128 7.47 -5.10 -11.88
C ASN A 128 7.70 -6.56 -11.45
N LEU A 129 6.65 -7.31 -11.09
CA LEU A 129 6.79 -8.59 -10.39
C LEU A 129 6.24 -9.81 -11.14
N LYS A 130 5.54 -9.62 -12.27
CA LYS A 130 4.78 -10.67 -12.97
C LYS A 130 5.60 -11.79 -13.60
N THR A 131 6.88 -11.57 -13.85
CA THR A 131 7.82 -12.59 -14.35
C THR A 131 9.05 -12.63 -13.46
N LEU A 132 9.72 -13.78 -13.40
CA LEU A 132 10.93 -13.94 -12.59
C LEU A 132 12.03 -12.93 -13.00
N GLU A 133 12.23 -12.74 -14.30
CA GLU A 133 13.18 -11.76 -14.82
C GLU A 133 12.88 -10.33 -14.33
N ARG A 134 11.62 -9.87 -14.44
CA ARG A 134 11.24 -8.54 -13.99
C ARG A 134 11.39 -8.39 -12.47
N ARG A 135 11.04 -9.44 -11.73
CA ARG A 135 11.21 -9.50 -10.28
C ARG A 135 12.69 -9.35 -9.89
N ASN A 136 13.58 -10.09 -10.55
CA ASN A 136 15.02 -10.01 -10.30
C ASN A 136 15.56 -8.60 -10.60
N THR A 137 15.16 -8.01 -11.73
CA THR A 137 15.54 -6.63 -12.09
C THR A 137 15.03 -5.61 -11.06
N TYR A 138 13.79 -5.79 -10.59
CA TYR A 138 13.20 -4.94 -9.57
C TYR A 138 13.94 -5.03 -8.23
N ASP A 139 14.25 -6.25 -7.78
CA ASP A 139 14.96 -6.49 -6.52
C ASP A 139 16.39 -5.91 -6.58
N ALA A 140 17.12 -6.15 -7.68
CA ALA A 140 18.44 -5.59 -7.89
C ALA A 140 18.46 -4.05 -7.82
N GLY A 141 17.47 -3.38 -8.44
CA GLY A 141 17.35 -1.93 -8.37
C GLY A 141 16.97 -1.39 -6.99
N ARG A 142 16.34 -2.19 -6.13
CA ARG A 142 16.02 -1.79 -4.75
C ARG A 142 17.22 -1.91 -3.83
N ASP A 143 17.97 -2.99 -3.96
CA ASP A 143 19.11 -3.26 -3.09
C ASP A 143 20.22 -2.22 -3.35
N THR A 144 20.42 -1.78 -4.61
CA THR A 144 21.34 -0.67 -4.93
C THR A 144 20.89 0.67 -4.31
N HIS A 145 19.61 1.02 -4.38
CA HIS A 145 19.08 2.23 -3.76
C HIS A 145 19.18 2.19 -2.23
N ALA A 146 18.97 1.01 -1.62
CA ALA A 146 19.16 0.82 -0.20
C ALA A 146 20.63 1.02 0.19
N GLU A 147 21.58 0.44 -0.56
CA GLU A 147 23.02 0.61 -0.32
C GLU A 147 23.47 2.08 -0.44
N GLU A 148 22.95 2.82 -1.43
CA GLU A 148 23.23 4.24 -1.60
C GLU A 148 22.67 5.10 -0.45
N GLU A 149 21.45 4.81 0.02
CA GLU A 149 20.83 5.56 1.13
C GLU A 149 21.58 5.33 2.45
N HIS A 150 21.98 4.08 2.73
CA HIS A 150 22.80 3.76 3.90
C HIS A 150 24.20 4.41 3.82
N SER A 151 24.80 4.47 2.63
CA SER A 151 26.11 5.11 2.41
C SER A 151 26.05 6.65 2.51
N ARG A 152 24.88 7.26 2.28
CA ARG A 152 24.65 8.71 2.37
C ARG A 152 24.38 9.20 3.79
N VAL A 153 24.28 8.34 4.79
CA VAL A 153 24.23 8.75 6.21
C VAL A 153 25.64 9.17 6.63
N PRO A 154 25.96 10.47 6.80
CA PRO A 154 27.30 10.86 7.20
C PRO A 154 27.53 10.42 8.65
N ALA A 155 28.65 9.77 8.91
CA ALA A 155 29.16 9.41 10.25
C ALA A 155 29.41 10.61 11.18
N ASN A 156 28.95 11.81 10.83
CA ASN A 156 29.32 13.08 11.46
C ASN A 156 28.18 13.79 12.20
N ARG A 157 27.14 13.05 12.66
CA ARG A 157 26.05 13.63 13.46
C ARG A 157 26.25 13.54 14.97
N ALA A 158 27.32 12.89 15.44
CA ALA A 158 27.67 12.81 16.86
C ALA A 158 28.55 13.98 17.35
N ALA A 159 29.01 14.88 16.47
CA ALA A 159 29.93 15.95 16.83
C ALA A 159 29.58 17.27 16.15
N GLN A 160 28.43 17.86 16.49
CA GLN A 160 28.16 19.30 16.37
C GLN A 160 26.76 19.63 16.93
N TRP A 161 26.66 19.68 18.25
CA TRP A 161 25.67 20.54 18.90
C TRP A 161 26.43 21.77 19.42
N PRO A 162 26.27 22.95 18.80
CA PRO A 162 26.70 24.18 19.46
C PRO A 162 25.75 24.46 20.63
N PRO A 163 26.24 24.98 21.78
CA PRO A 163 25.35 25.41 22.84
C PRO A 163 24.50 26.58 22.34
N ALA A 164 23.25 26.59 22.80
CA ALA A 164 22.22 27.55 22.45
C ALA A 164 22.68 29.00 22.63
N ILE A 165 22.47 29.83 21.60
CA ILE A 165 22.43 31.29 21.74
C ILE A 165 21.17 31.83 21.07
N ALA A 166 20.58 32.78 21.80
CA ALA A 166 19.29 33.43 21.65
C ALA A 166 18.92 34.00 20.27
N ARG A 167 17.60 33.99 20.04
CA ARG A 167 16.74 35.00 19.36
C ARG A 167 17.45 36.06 18.50
N HIS A 168 17.05 36.16 17.23
CA HIS A 168 16.31 37.32 16.70
C HIS A 168 15.70 37.01 15.32
N SER A 169 14.62 37.74 15.03
CA SER A 169 13.77 37.70 13.85
C SER A 169 14.48 38.08 12.55
N GLN A 170 14.03 37.55 11.41
CA GLN A 170 13.31 38.32 10.38
C GLN A 170 13.04 37.48 9.11
N SER A 171 11.96 37.88 8.45
CA SER A 171 11.33 37.33 7.26
C SER A 171 12.18 37.37 5.99
N SER A 172 11.99 36.39 5.11
CA SER A 172 11.82 36.68 3.67
C SER A 172 11.19 35.50 2.93
N SER A 173 10.04 35.79 2.32
CA SER A 173 9.26 34.96 1.41
C SER A 173 10.00 34.65 0.10
N ARG A 174 9.79 33.45 -0.48
CA ARG A 174 9.76 33.27 -1.96
C ARG A 174 9.12 31.92 -2.37
N PRO A 175 8.46 31.85 -3.54
CA PRO A 175 7.37 30.93 -3.81
C PRO A 175 7.80 29.67 -4.58
N ILE A 176 7.18 28.52 -4.32
CA ILE A 176 7.36 27.31 -5.13
C ILE A 176 6.20 27.17 -6.12
N ARG A 177 6.58 27.12 -7.41
CA ARG A 177 5.74 27.03 -8.60
C ARG A 177 4.99 25.70 -8.67
N ARG A 178 3.71 25.80 -9.00
CA ARG A 178 2.80 24.72 -9.39
C ARG A 178 3.31 23.99 -10.64
N ARG A 179 3.19 22.66 -10.66
CA ARG A 179 3.06 21.88 -11.90
C ARG A 179 1.85 20.96 -11.81
N ARG A 180 1.03 21.03 -12.86
CA ARG A 180 -0.24 20.32 -13.06
C ARG A 180 -0.02 19.02 -13.86
N PRO A 181 -1.02 18.11 -13.88
CA PRO A 181 -0.84 16.68 -14.00
C PRO A 181 -0.98 16.16 -15.44
N LEU A 182 -0.46 14.96 -15.70
CA LEU A 182 -0.78 14.21 -16.92
C LEU A 182 -1.69 13.04 -16.57
N ARG A 183 -2.87 13.10 -17.19
CA ARG A 183 -3.91 12.06 -17.26
C ARG A 183 -3.59 11.08 -18.39
N ARG A 184 -4.25 9.91 -18.30
CA ARG A 184 -4.60 8.92 -19.35
C ARG A 184 -3.71 7.69 -19.44
N ALA A 185 -4.24 6.56 -18.95
CA ALA A 185 -4.53 5.35 -19.75
C ALA A 185 -4.87 4.19 -18.79
N LEU A 186 -6.16 3.89 -18.57
CA LEU A 186 -6.59 2.72 -17.79
C LEU A 186 -7.88 2.05 -18.34
N LEU A 187 -8.28 2.34 -19.58
CA LEU A 187 -9.59 1.91 -20.07
C LEU A 187 -9.61 0.62 -20.91
N ASP A 188 -8.46 0.02 -21.25
CA ASP A 188 -8.45 -1.12 -22.20
C ASP A 188 -8.22 -2.51 -21.56
N PHE A 189 -7.99 -2.62 -20.25
CA PHE A 189 -7.47 -3.88 -19.68
C PHE A 189 -8.52 -4.83 -19.06
N LEU A 190 -9.78 -4.40 -18.89
CA LEU A 190 -10.80 -5.17 -18.16
C LEU A 190 -11.61 -6.16 -19.03
N ALA A 191 -11.35 -6.23 -20.33
CA ALA A 191 -12.06 -7.16 -21.23
C ALA A 191 -11.56 -8.62 -21.18
N HIS A 192 -10.50 -8.93 -20.42
CA HIS A 192 -9.81 -10.24 -20.48
C HIS A 192 -9.89 -11.09 -19.20
N PHE A 193 -10.66 -10.69 -18.18
CA PHE A 193 -10.73 -11.42 -16.89
C PHE A 193 -12.01 -12.26 -16.70
N ARG A 194 -12.40 -12.99 -17.75
CA ARG A 194 -13.46 -14.01 -17.67
C ARG A 194 -13.03 -15.28 -18.42
N ALA A 195 -12.30 -16.15 -17.74
CA ALA A 195 -12.25 -17.61 -17.95
C ALA A 195 -11.43 -18.24 -16.81
#